data_AF-A0A2V2X8T8-F1
#
_entry.id   AF-A0A2V2X8T8-F1
#
_cell.length_a   1.000
_cell.length_b   1.000
_cell.length_c   1.000
_cell.angle_alpha   90.00
_cell.angle_beta   90.00
_cell.angle_gamma   90.00
#
_symmetry.space_group_name_H-M   'P 1'
#
loop_
_entity.id
_entity.type
_entity.pdbx_description
1 polymer ?
#
loop_
_entity_poly.entity_id
_entity_poly.type
_entity_poly.pdbx_seq_one_letter_code
_entity_poly.pdbx_strand_id
1 'polypeptide(L)'
;MPTWSFVELSCSFLSPKMVGDSPFFAPLEERLSTKPPSLSSALWDYMHCTKRAINTRIIGFCEPTLKQCVDDLVLYTKASKWGGCNAASLEEVLRRRRGDVDIESLPWEPRESYKKWLKEQGRMREQ
;
A
#
# COMPACT_ATOMS: atom_id res chain seq x y z
N MET A 1 35.70 2.56 1.38
CA MET A 1 34.30 2.95 1.11
C MET A 1 33.73 3.54 2.38
N PRO A 2 33.04 4.70 2.34
CA PRO A 2 32.42 5.25 3.54
C PRO A 2 31.41 4.24 4.08
N THR A 3 31.37 4.06 5.40
CA THR A 3 30.53 3.06 6.11
C THR A 3 29.06 3.13 5.72
N TRP A 4 28.58 4.32 5.34
CA TRP A 4 27.25 4.58 4.77
C TRP A 4 26.95 3.79 3.50
N SER A 5 27.90 3.71 2.56
CA SER A 5 27.69 2.95 1.31
C SER A 5 27.61 1.44 1.57
N PHE A 6 28.31 0.92 2.58
CA PHE A 6 28.24 -0.50 2.94
C PHE A 6 26.89 -0.88 3.55
N VAL A 7 26.32 -0.03 4.41
CA VAL A 7 24.95 -0.21 4.94
C VAL A 7 23.91 -0.15 3.81
N GLU A 8 24.07 0.79 2.88
CA GLU A 8 23.17 0.95 1.74
C GLU A 8 23.21 -0.26 0.78
N LEU A 9 24.40 -0.83 0.56
CA LEU A 9 24.63 -2.03 -0.24
C LEU A 9 24.17 -3.32 0.45
N SER A 10 24.43 -3.48 1.75
CA SER A 10 24.06 -4.69 2.51
C SER A 10 22.55 -4.82 2.76
N CYS A 11 21.80 -3.72 2.77
CA CYS A 11 20.34 -3.75 2.83
C CYS A 11 19.66 -3.87 1.46
N SER A 12 20.42 -4.07 0.37
CA SER A 12 19.94 -4.12 -1.01
C SER A 12 19.90 -5.53 -1.60
N PHE A 13 19.59 -6.54 -0.79
CA PHE A 13 19.31 -7.91 -1.25
C PHE A 13 18.07 -8.04 -2.14
N LEU A 14 17.26 -6.99 -2.24
CA LEU A 14 16.13 -6.91 -3.15
C LEU A 14 16.46 -5.87 -4.22
N SER A 15 16.86 -6.32 -5.41
CA SER A 15 16.89 -5.48 -6.61
C SER A 15 15.51 -4.83 -6.74
N PRO A 16 15.38 -3.49 -6.68
CA PRO A 16 14.09 -2.82 -6.79
C PRO A 16 13.38 -3.12 -8.12
N LYS A 17 14.15 -3.53 -9.14
CA LYS A 17 13.66 -3.94 -10.46
C LYS A 17 13.00 -5.32 -10.50
N MET A 18 13.25 -6.16 -9.48
CA MET A 18 12.79 -7.55 -9.42
C MET A 18 11.63 -7.77 -8.45
N VAL A 19 11.31 -6.76 -7.63
CA VAL A 19 10.17 -6.86 -6.71
C VAL A 19 8.91 -6.53 -7.49
N GLY A 20 8.47 -7.47 -8.33
CA GLY A 20 7.11 -7.53 -8.85
C GLY A 20 6.18 -7.82 -7.68
N ASP A 21 5.97 -6.85 -6.81
CA ASP A 21 4.96 -6.97 -5.77
C ASP A 21 3.59 -7.03 -6.44
N SER A 22 2.78 -7.98 -5.98
CA SER A 22 1.36 -7.99 -6.30
C SER A 22 0.78 -6.60 -5.99
N PRO A 23 -0.05 -6.01 -6.88
CA PRO A 23 -0.78 -4.77 -6.56
C PRO A 23 -1.74 -4.96 -5.37
N PHE A 24 -1.87 -6.20 -4.89
CA PHE A 24 -2.66 -6.61 -3.75
C PHE A 24 -1.75 -7.05 -2.61
N PHE A 25 -1.22 -6.06 -1.88
CA PHE A 25 -0.17 -6.22 -0.88
C PHE A 25 -0.61 -7.00 0.37
N ALA A 26 -1.90 -6.98 0.71
CA ALA A 26 -2.38 -7.49 1.99
C ALA A 26 -2.97 -8.91 1.90
N PRO A 27 -2.61 -9.84 2.81
CA PRO A 27 -3.26 -11.14 2.93
C PRO A 27 -4.76 -10.98 3.23
N LEU A 28 -5.56 -12.00 2.95
CA LEU A 28 -7.03 -11.95 3.09
C LEU A 28 -7.45 -11.52 4.50
N GLU A 29 -6.80 -12.06 5.52
CA GLU A 29 -7.07 -11.73 6.92
C GLU A 29 -6.89 -10.25 7.23
N GLU A 30 -5.84 -9.64 6.69
CA GLU A 30 -5.56 -8.23 6.89
C GLU A 30 -6.55 -7.36 6.11
N ARG A 31 -6.90 -7.75 4.88
CA ARG A 31 -7.93 -7.05 4.07
C ARG A 31 -9.29 -7.00 4.75
N LEU A 32 -9.71 -8.09 5.37
CA LEU A 32 -10.98 -8.17 6.10
C LEU A 32 -10.91 -7.46 7.45
N SER A 33 -9.70 -7.23 7.99
CA SER A 33 -9.51 -6.53 9.26
C SER A 33 -9.92 -5.07 9.17
N THR A 34 -10.84 -4.66 10.05
CA THR A 34 -11.25 -3.26 10.28
C THR A 34 -10.39 -2.57 11.33
N LYS A 35 -9.35 -3.23 11.83
CA LYS A 35 -8.48 -2.66 12.87
C LYS A 35 -7.63 -1.51 12.30
N PRO A 36 -7.41 -0.45 13.09
CA PRO A 36 -6.53 0.63 12.70
C PRO A 36 -5.10 0.12 12.46
N PRO A 37 -4.35 0.72 11.51
CA PRO A 37 -2.96 0.36 11.27
C PRO A 37 -2.10 0.67 12.50
N SER A 38 -1.02 -0.10 12.67
CA SER A 38 -0.01 0.22 13.67
C SER A 38 0.91 1.33 13.15
N LEU A 39 1.43 2.16 14.05
CA LEU A 39 2.36 3.21 13.66
C LEU A 39 3.71 2.63 13.17
N SER A 40 4.12 1.50 13.75
CA SER A 40 5.35 0.81 13.34
C SER A 40 5.28 0.30 11.91
N SER A 41 4.13 -0.25 11.47
CA SER A 41 3.97 -0.67 10.07
C SER A 41 3.98 0.54 9.14
N ALA A 42 3.29 1.63 9.51
CA ALA A 42 3.26 2.85 8.71
C ALA A 42 4.66 3.47 8.50
N LEU A 43 5.49 3.47 9.55
CA LEU A 43 6.88 3.94 9.46
C LEU A 43 7.74 3.01 8.59
N TRP A 44 7.54 1.70 8.71
CA TRP A 44 8.23 0.71 7.89
C TRP A 44 7.89 0.87 6.40
N ASP A 45 6.60 1.00 6.08
CA ASP A 45 6.10 1.22 4.72
C ASP A 45 6.63 2.53 4.13
N TYR A 46 6.68 3.60 4.94
CA TYR A 46 7.31 4.87 4.56
C TYR A 46 8.80 4.71 4.22
N MET A 47 9.57 3.99 5.04
CA MET A 47 11.00 3.73 4.78
C MET A 47 11.18 2.95 3.47
N HIS A 48 10.33 1.95 3.21
CA HIS A 48 10.37 1.21 1.95
C HIS A 48 9.98 2.08 0.75
N CYS A 49 8.91 2.87 0.87
CA CYS A 49 8.45 3.78 -0.16
C CYS A 49 9.54 4.81 -0.53
N THR A 50 10.14 5.45 0.47
CA THR A 50 11.23 6.41 0.25
C THR A 50 12.47 5.76 -0.38
N LYS A 51 12.84 4.55 0.04
CA LYS A 51 13.94 3.79 -0.59
C LYS A 51 13.65 3.48 -2.07
N ARG A 52 12.39 3.17 -2.43
CA ARG A 52 11.96 3.00 -3.84
C ARG A 52 12.04 4.31 -4.61
N ALA A 53 11.56 5.41 -4.01
CA ALA A 53 11.57 6.74 -4.60
C ALA A 53 12.96 7.41 -4.71
N ILE A 54 13.97 6.93 -3.99
CA ILE A 54 15.36 7.45 -4.07
C ILE A 54 16.21 6.67 -5.10
N ASN A 55 15.89 5.40 -5.37
CA ASN A 55 16.57 4.57 -6.40
C ASN A 55 16.21 4.96 -7.85
N THR A 56 15.71 6.18 -8.05
CA THR A 56 15.06 6.72 -9.26
C THR A 56 16.02 7.15 -10.36
N ARG A 57 17.34 7.09 -10.14
CA ARG A 57 18.34 7.39 -11.18
C ARG A 57 18.28 6.47 -12.42
N ILE A 58 17.46 5.41 -12.43
CA ILE A 58 17.49 4.36 -13.46
C ILE A 58 16.18 4.24 -14.28
N ILE A 59 15.03 4.78 -13.84
CA ILE A 59 13.72 4.53 -14.50
C ILE A 59 12.95 5.86 -14.65
N GLY A 60 12.71 6.30 -15.88
CA GLY A 60 12.21 7.65 -16.23
C GLY A 60 10.75 7.98 -15.88
N PHE A 61 10.01 7.07 -15.24
CA PHE A 61 8.65 7.28 -14.74
C PHE A 61 8.54 6.61 -13.38
N CYS A 62 8.33 7.38 -12.29
CA CYS A 62 8.45 6.87 -10.93
C CYS A 62 7.15 7.02 -10.15
N GLU A 63 6.48 5.89 -9.94
CA GLU A 63 5.51 5.70 -8.87
C GLU A 63 6.12 4.72 -7.87
N PRO A 64 6.19 5.03 -6.56
CA PRO A 64 5.72 6.26 -5.89
C PRO A 64 6.75 7.42 -5.90
N THR A 65 6.26 8.65 -5.80
CA THR A 65 7.06 9.86 -5.54
C THR A 65 7.35 10.03 -4.05
N LEU A 66 8.42 10.75 -3.68
CA LEU A 66 8.71 11.08 -2.28
C LEU A 66 7.54 11.79 -1.58
N LYS A 67 6.84 12.66 -2.31
CA LYS A 67 5.64 13.34 -1.78
C LYS A 67 4.53 12.35 -1.45
N GLN A 68 4.24 11.41 -2.36
CA GLN A 68 3.26 10.35 -2.11
C GLN A 68 3.64 9.50 -0.88
N CYS A 69 4.91 9.18 -0.69
CA CYS A 69 5.36 8.46 0.51
C CYS A 69 5.05 9.24 1.81
N VAL A 70 5.28 10.55 1.82
CA VAL A 70 4.96 11.41 2.98
C VAL A 70 3.46 11.52 3.19
N ASP A 71 2.68 11.72 2.12
CA ASP A 71 1.22 11.80 2.19
C ASP A 71 0.62 10.51 2.74
N ASP A 72 1.16 9.35 2.34
CA ASP A 72 0.76 8.04 2.86
C ASP A 72 1.12 7.88 4.34
N LEU A 73 2.32 8.29 4.76
CA LEU A 73 2.69 8.28 6.19
C LEU A 73 1.71 9.11 7.03
N VAL A 74 1.36 10.31 6.55
CA VAL A 74 0.41 11.20 7.25
C VAL A 74 -0.97 10.55 7.34
N LEU A 75 -1.46 9.98 6.25
CA LEU A 75 -2.75 9.28 6.22
C LEU A 75 -2.78 8.13 7.23
N TYR A 76 -1.77 7.25 7.21
CA TYR A 76 -1.71 6.10 8.10
C TYR A 76 -1.51 6.50 9.56
N THR A 77 -0.77 7.58 9.83
CA THR A 77 -0.61 8.13 11.18
C THR A 77 -1.96 8.62 11.73
N LYS A 78 -2.73 9.38 10.94
CA LYS A 78 -4.08 9.85 11.32
C LYS A 78 -5.07 8.71 11.53
N ALA A 79 -4.97 7.64 10.74
CA ALA A 79 -5.79 6.44 10.88
C ALA A 79 -5.39 5.57 12.09
N SER A 80 -4.14 5.68 12.55
CA SER A 80 -3.65 4.90 13.69
C SER A 80 -4.26 5.37 15.02
N LYS A 81 -4.14 4.51 16.05
CA LYS A 81 -4.52 4.87 17.43
C LYS A 81 -3.82 6.13 17.94
N TRP A 82 -2.59 6.37 17.49
CA TRP A 82 -1.79 7.51 17.94
C TRP A 82 -2.29 8.85 17.36
N GLY A 83 -2.82 8.82 16.14
CA GLY A 83 -3.45 9.98 15.49
C GLY A 83 -4.92 10.19 15.87
N GLY A 84 -5.44 9.45 16.85
CA GLY A 84 -6.83 9.58 17.31
C GLY A 84 -7.87 8.82 16.48
N CYS A 85 -7.46 7.85 15.65
CA CYS A 85 -8.36 7.03 14.82
C CYS A 85 -9.34 7.87 13.99
N ASN A 86 -8.83 8.85 13.24
CA ASN A 86 -9.68 9.70 12.41
C ASN A 86 -10.50 8.84 11.43
N ALA A 87 -11.84 8.93 11.48
CA ALA A 87 -12.74 8.05 10.76
C ALA A 87 -12.54 8.10 9.24
N ALA A 88 -12.40 9.29 8.66
CA ALA A 88 -12.19 9.45 7.21
C ALA A 88 -10.83 8.90 6.76
N SER A 89 -9.78 9.12 7.57
CA SER A 89 -8.45 8.57 7.29
C SER A 89 -8.44 7.04 7.41
N LEU A 90 -9.14 6.50 8.41
CA LEU A 90 -9.28 5.07 8.59
C LEU A 90 -10.07 4.42 7.45
N GLU A 91 -11.17 5.02 7.01
CA GLU A 91 -11.94 4.54 5.87
C GLU A 91 -11.07 4.46 4.61
N GLU A 92 -10.30 5.52 4.33
CA GLU A 92 -9.41 5.55 3.16
C GLU A 92 -8.29 4.49 3.27
N VAL A 93 -7.69 4.31 4.44
CA VAL A 93 -6.70 3.23 4.66
C VAL A 93 -7.33 1.85 4.46
N LEU A 94 -8.53 1.62 4.98
CA LEU A 94 -9.24 0.35 4.82
C LEU A 94 -9.63 0.11 3.35
N ARG A 95 -10.07 1.15 2.63
CA ARG A 95 -10.39 1.10 1.19
C ARG A 95 -9.16 0.71 0.37
N ARG A 96 -8.01 1.35 0.64
CA ARG A 96 -6.73 1.03 -0.01
C ARG A 96 -6.24 -0.38 0.32
N ARG A 97 -6.37 -0.79 1.59
CA ARG A 97 -5.99 -2.13 2.05
C ARG A 97 -6.79 -3.21 1.34
N ARG A 98 -8.11 -3.04 1.24
CA ARG A 98 -9.01 -3.98 0.53
C ARG A 98 -8.75 -3.98 -0.97
N GLY A 99 -8.41 -2.82 -1.54
CA GLY A 99 -8.36 -2.64 -2.98
C GLY A 99 -9.78 -2.74 -3.55
N ASP A 100 -10.70 -1.95 -2.98
CA ASP A 100 -12.11 -1.92 -3.38
C ASP A 100 -12.23 -1.70 -4.89
N VAL A 101 -12.96 -2.58 -5.57
CA VAL A 101 -13.26 -2.53 -7.00
C VAL A 101 -14.71 -2.13 -7.16
N ASP A 102 -14.93 -0.98 -7.79
CA ASP A 102 -16.25 -0.55 -8.22
C ASP A 102 -16.60 -1.24 -9.55
N ILE A 103 -17.57 -2.15 -9.50
CA ILE A 103 -18.03 -2.91 -10.66
C ILE A 103 -18.70 -2.02 -11.70
N GLU A 104 -19.40 -0.96 -11.27
CA GLU A 104 -20.13 -0.07 -12.18
C GLU A 104 -19.17 0.82 -12.97
N SER A 105 -17.97 1.07 -12.42
CA SER A 105 -16.90 1.80 -13.10
C SER A 105 -16.14 1.00 -14.16
N LEU A 106 -16.34 -0.33 -14.22
CA LEU A 106 -15.60 -1.17 -15.16
C LEU A 106 -16.08 -0.96 -16.60
N PRO A 107 -15.18 -0.85 -17.59
CA PRO A 107 -15.57 -0.65 -18.99
C PRO A 107 -16.15 -1.92 -19.65
N TRP A 108 -16.30 -3.00 -18.90
CA TRP A 108 -16.89 -4.27 -19.34
C TRP A 108 -17.83 -4.81 -18.27
N GLU A 109 -18.78 -5.64 -18.67
CA GLU A 109 -19.66 -6.34 -17.74
C GLU A 109 -18.92 -7.54 -17.10
N PRO A 110 -18.65 -7.53 -15.79
CA PRO A 110 -17.94 -8.63 -15.15
C PRO A 110 -18.83 -9.87 -15.02
N ARG A 111 -18.25 -11.04 -15.28
CA ARG A 111 -18.91 -12.33 -15.09
C ARG A 111 -19.27 -12.55 -13.61
N GLU A 112 -20.34 -13.30 -13.36
CA GLU A 112 -20.78 -13.63 -11.99
C GLU A 112 -19.70 -14.33 -11.16
N SER A 113 -18.86 -15.17 -11.78
CA SER A 113 -17.73 -15.80 -11.09
C SER A 113 -16.70 -14.79 -10.58
N TYR A 114 -16.47 -13.70 -11.33
CA TYR A 114 -15.56 -12.63 -10.92
C TYR A 114 -16.14 -11.78 -9.80
N LYS A 115 -17.44 -11.45 -9.88
CA LYS A 115 -18.15 -10.75 -8.78
C LYS A 115 -18.09 -11.57 -7.49
N LYS A 116 -18.34 -12.88 -7.57
CA LYS A 116 -18.23 -13.79 -6.42
C LYS A 116 -16.83 -13.81 -5.83
N TRP A 117 -15.80 -13.91 -6.68
CA TRP A 117 -14.41 -13.83 -6.25
C TRP A 117 -14.09 -12.51 -5.55
N LEU A 118 -14.53 -11.36 -6.09
CA LEU A 118 -14.32 -10.06 -5.46
C LEU A 118 -14.98 -9.97 -4.07
N LYS A 119 -16.18 -10.52 -3.90
CA LYS A 119 -16.87 -10.60 -2.59
C LYS A 119 -16.10 -11.46 -1.60
N GLU A 120 -15.70 -12.66 -1.98
CA GLU A 120 -14.89 -13.57 -1.14
C GLU A 120 -13.56 -12.93 -0.71
N GLN A 121 -13.02 -12.06 -1.56
CA GLN A 121 -11.78 -11.33 -1.32
C GLN A 121 -11.97 -10.01 -0.53
N GLY A 122 -13.20 -9.66 -0.16
CA GLY A 122 -13.53 -8.43 0.56
C GLY A 122 -13.31 -7.14 -0.24
N ARG A 123 -13.39 -7.21 -1.57
CA ARG A 123 -13.08 -6.11 -2.51
C ARG A 123 -14.28 -5.49 -3.18
N MET A 124 -15.46 -6.07 -3.00
CA MET A 124 -16.70 -5.52 -3.47
C MET A 124 -17.45 -4.97 -2.27
N ARG A 125 -17.86 -3.70 -2.31
CA ARG A 125 -18.82 -3.18 -1.33
C ARG A 125 -20.17 -3.83 -1.59
N GLU A 126 -20.77 -4.41 -0.55
CA GLU A 126 -22.18 -4.76 -0.59
C GLU A 126 -22.95 -3.43 -0.54
N GLN A 127 -23.72 -3.15 -1.59
CA GLN A 127 -24.67 -2.04 -1.61
C GLN A 127 -25.80 -2.31 -0.61
#